data_AF-A0A8H6ZT02-F1
#
_entry.id   AF-A0A8H6ZT02-F1
#
_cell.length_a   1.000
_cell.length_b   1.000
_cell.length_c   1.000
_cell.angle_alpha   90.00
_cell.angle_beta   90.00
_cell.angle_gamma   90.00
#
_symmetry.space_group_name_H-M   'P 1'
#
loop_
_entity.id
_entity.type
_entity.pdbx_description
1 polymer ?
#
loop_
_entity_poly.entity_id
_entity_poly.type
_entity_poly.pdbx_seq_one_letter_code
_entity_poly.pdbx_strand_id
1 'polypeptide(L)'
;MEWHQKYETRFSRLSYPGVRRVIRRQKEQNDAGRRPSGPSLEVQLPSLGEVAAEDVVHTFRARSIYCLQTVQWACGIPIGWGKCYRSESPSQVLSILNAIWEDFHGSRPGFIAYDNACNLLRHIVTQNAGDPWLKSTKFIVDAWHYIGHQASNVLCRIWCNPAPANGSQPDLLIMQEDANGNKHTTRAFNTETAEQLNSWMDGFEAQLRQMTDVNYDFYVHVLFMLYKEAVEERIDKKNQHIPEDFWVNM
;
A
#
# COMPACT_ATOMS: atom_id res chain seq x y z
N MET A 1 36.02 -19.24 -22.04
CA MET A 1 36.26 -17.98 -21.29
C MET A 1 35.95 -16.72 -22.09
N GLU A 2 36.16 -16.71 -23.42
CA GLU A 2 35.95 -15.51 -24.26
C GLU A 2 34.48 -15.07 -24.41
N TRP A 3 33.53 -16.02 -24.39
CA TRP A 3 32.09 -15.72 -24.52
C TRP A 3 31.53 -14.99 -23.29
N HIS A 4 31.99 -15.35 -22.09
CA HIS A 4 31.58 -14.73 -20.83
C HIS A 4 32.08 -13.28 -20.74
N GLN A 5 33.33 -13.01 -21.14
CA GLN A 5 33.86 -11.65 -21.24
C GLN A 5 33.14 -10.81 -22.29
N LYS A 6 32.79 -11.39 -23.45
CA LYS A 6 31.96 -10.72 -24.48
C LYS A 6 30.54 -10.42 -23.97
N TYR A 7 29.96 -11.31 -23.17
CA TYR A 7 28.65 -11.11 -22.55
C TYR A 7 28.70 -10.01 -21.48
N GLU A 8 29.67 -10.08 -20.55
CA GLU A 8 29.85 -9.06 -19.52
C GLU A 8 30.16 -7.69 -20.13
N THR A 9 31.08 -7.57 -21.10
CA THR A 9 31.38 -6.27 -21.73
C THR A 9 30.17 -5.67 -22.46
N ARG A 10 29.29 -6.51 -23.02
CA ARG A 10 28.10 -6.07 -23.77
C ARG A 10 26.93 -5.69 -22.89
N PHE A 11 26.73 -6.36 -21.75
CA PHE A 11 25.55 -6.18 -20.89
C PHE A 11 25.84 -5.53 -19.52
N SER A 12 27.09 -5.53 -19.02
CA SER A 12 27.44 -4.86 -17.74
C SER A 12 27.37 -3.33 -17.78
N ARG A 13 27.34 -2.73 -18.98
CA ARG A 13 27.38 -1.27 -19.17
C ARG A 13 26.02 -0.62 -19.42
N LEU A 14 24.95 -1.40 -19.55
CA LEU A 14 23.61 -0.87 -19.80
C LEU A 14 22.91 -0.55 -18.49
N SER A 15 23.31 0.54 -17.86
CA SER A 15 22.49 1.15 -16.80
C SER A 15 21.18 1.68 -17.41
N TYR A 16 20.08 1.62 -16.66
CA TYR A 16 18.78 2.17 -17.10
C TYR A 16 18.87 3.61 -17.66
N PRO A 17 19.65 4.54 -17.06
CA PRO A 17 19.91 5.85 -17.65
C PRO A 17 20.70 5.82 -18.96
N GLY A 18 21.58 4.84 -19.15
CA GLY A 18 22.30 4.59 -20.39
C GLY A 18 21.36 4.16 -21.52
N VAL A 19 20.47 3.20 -21.25
CA VAL A 19 19.43 2.73 -22.19
C VAL A 19 18.52 3.90 -22.60
N ARG A 20 18.03 4.69 -21.64
CA ARG A 20 17.20 5.87 -21.93
C ARG A 20 17.91 6.90 -22.81
N ARG A 21 19.21 7.13 -22.62
CA ARG A 21 19.99 8.05 -23.48
C ARG A 21 20.11 7.54 -24.92
N VAL A 22 20.29 6.24 -25.10
CA VAL A 22 20.34 5.63 -26.44
C VAL A 22 19.00 5.75 -27.14
N ILE A 23 17.89 5.42 -26.46
CA ILE A 23 16.52 5.54 -27.01
C ILE A 23 16.22 7.00 -27.39
N ARG A 24 16.54 7.96 -26.51
CA ARG A 24 16.30 9.38 -26.78
C ARG A 24 17.09 9.87 -28.00
N ARG A 25 18.37 9.50 -28.10
CA ARG A 25 19.24 9.86 -29.23
C ARG A 25 18.76 9.24 -30.55
N GLN A 26 18.23 8.02 -30.52
CA GLN A 26 17.65 7.37 -31.70
C GLN A 26 16.35 8.08 -32.13
N LYS A 27 15.50 8.47 -31.18
CA LYS A 27 14.29 9.25 -31.47
C LYS A 27 14.62 10.62 -32.06
N GLU A 28 15.55 11.36 -31.47
CA GLU A 28 16.06 12.65 -31.99
C GLU A 28 16.66 12.51 -33.41
N GLN A 29 17.31 11.38 -33.72
CA GLN A 29 17.85 11.11 -35.07
C GLN A 29 16.76 10.79 -36.09
N ASN A 30 15.77 9.98 -35.71
CA ASN A 30 14.62 9.66 -36.56
C ASN A 30 13.77 10.90 -36.85
N ASP A 31 13.49 11.74 -35.85
CA ASP A 31 12.74 13.00 -36.01
C ASP A 31 13.48 13.99 -36.93
N ALA A 32 14.82 13.92 -36.98
CA ALA A 32 15.67 14.72 -37.87
C ALA A 32 15.88 14.07 -39.27
N GLY A 33 15.18 12.99 -39.60
CA GLY A 33 15.30 12.28 -40.88
C GLY A 33 16.66 11.61 -41.12
N ARG A 34 17.48 11.43 -40.07
CA ARG A 34 18.80 10.81 -40.17
C ARG A 34 18.73 9.34 -39.79
N ARG A 35 19.20 8.45 -40.68
CA ARG A 35 19.30 7.02 -40.38
C ARG A 35 20.30 6.78 -39.25
N PRO A 36 19.92 6.13 -38.14
CA PRO A 36 20.84 5.82 -37.05
C PRO A 36 21.93 4.86 -37.54
N SER A 37 23.20 5.19 -37.27
CA SER A 37 24.37 4.42 -37.72
C SER A 37 24.68 3.18 -36.85
N GLY A 38 23.69 2.67 -36.12
CA GLY A 38 23.83 1.55 -35.19
C GLY A 38 22.55 0.72 -35.11
N PRO A 39 22.56 -0.42 -34.39
CA PRO A 39 21.37 -1.26 -34.27
C PRO A 39 20.19 -0.46 -33.71
N SER A 40 19.14 -0.37 -34.52
CA SER A 40 17.85 0.21 -34.13
C SER A 40 17.21 -0.72 -33.08
N LEU A 41 16.86 -0.15 -31.93
CA LEU A 41 16.00 -0.83 -30.95
C LEU A 41 14.55 -0.57 -31.37
N GLU A 42 14.14 -1.17 -32.48
CA GLU A 42 12.74 -1.22 -32.89
C GLU A 42 12.10 -2.42 -32.19
N VAL A 43 11.26 -2.14 -31.20
CA VAL A 43 10.39 -3.17 -30.61
C VAL A 43 9.29 -3.44 -31.64
N GLN A 44 9.51 -4.43 -32.51
CA GLN A 44 8.49 -4.89 -33.46
C GLN A 44 7.47 -5.74 -32.71
N LEU A 45 6.32 -5.15 -32.38
CA LEU A 45 5.18 -5.88 -31.84
C LEU A 45 4.30 -6.37 -33.00
N PRO A 46 3.73 -7.58 -32.92
CA PRO A 46 2.77 -8.04 -33.93
C PRO A 46 1.49 -7.19 -33.87
N SER A 47 0.79 -7.05 -35.00
CA SER A 47 -0.55 -6.44 -35.03
C SER A 47 -1.51 -7.23 -34.14
N LEU A 48 -2.37 -6.52 -33.40
CA LEU A 48 -3.30 -7.11 -32.45
C LEU A 48 -4.74 -6.78 -32.87
N GLY A 49 -5.38 -7.68 -33.61
CA GLY A 49 -6.71 -7.44 -34.18
C GLY A 49 -6.66 -6.31 -35.22
N GLU A 50 -7.46 -5.27 -35.00
CA GLU A 50 -7.52 -4.07 -35.85
C GLU A 50 -6.39 -3.07 -35.55
N VAL A 51 -5.59 -3.28 -34.50
CA VAL A 51 -4.49 -2.39 -34.13
C VAL A 51 -3.24 -2.75 -34.92
N ALA A 52 -2.77 -1.80 -35.73
CA ALA A 52 -1.53 -1.93 -36.49
C ALA A 52 -0.33 -2.10 -35.54
N ALA A 53 0.66 -2.88 -35.95
CA ALA A 53 1.87 -3.18 -35.18
C ALA A 53 2.57 -1.95 -34.58
N GLU A 54 2.57 -0.85 -35.33
CA GLU A 54 3.14 0.45 -34.95
C GLU A 54 2.38 1.19 -33.83
N ASP A 55 1.09 0.88 -33.68
CA ASP A 55 0.21 1.40 -32.64
C ASP A 55 0.11 0.45 -31.43
N VAL A 56 0.65 -0.76 -31.53
CA VAL A 56 0.67 -1.71 -30.41
C VAL A 56 1.70 -1.23 -29.38
N VAL A 57 1.21 -0.80 -28.22
CA VAL A 57 2.06 -0.43 -27.08
C VAL A 57 2.27 -1.65 -26.19
N HIS A 58 3.52 -2.05 -25.94
CA HIS A 58 3.78 -3.13 -24.99
C HIS A 58 3.38 -2.70 -23.57
N THR A 59 2.74 -3.61 -22.84
CA THR A 59 2.39 -3.41 -21.42
C THR A 59 3.55 -3.75 -20.48
N PHE A 60 4.53 -4.55 -20.94
CA PHE A 60 5.70 -4.94 -20.16
C PHE A 60 6.48 -3.72 -19.65
N ARG A 61 6.55 -3.56 -18.33
CA ARG A 61 7.35 -2.52 -17.66
C ARG A 61 8.18 -3.14 -16.55
N ALA A 62 9.38 -2.61 -16.34
CA ALA A 62 10.17 -2.94 -15.17
C ALA A 62 9.41 -2.49 -13.91
N ARG A 63 9.47 -3.30 -12.84
CA ARG A 63 8.79 -3.02 -11.56
C ARG A 63 9.15 -1.60 -11.08
N SER A 64 8.19 -0.69 -11.14
CA SER A 64 8.29 0.67 -10.61
C SER A 64 7.75 0.79 -9.19
N ILE A 65 6.80 -0.08 -8.83
CA ILE A 65 6.09 -0.07 -7.55
C ILE A 65 6.81 -1.01 -6.56
N TYR A 66 7.14 -0.49 -5.38
CA TYR A 66 7.72 -1.28 -4.30
C TYR A 66 6.65 -2.11 -3.61
N CYS A 67 5.62 -1.48 -3.06
CA CYS A 67 4.45 -2.14 -2.49
C CYS A 67 3.18 -1.34 -2.79
N LEU A 68 2.04 -2.02 -2.66
CA LEU A 68 0.73 -1.41 -2.59
C LEU A 68 0.42 -1.20 -1.10
N GLN A 69 0.27 0.05 -0.68
CA GLN A 69 -0.22 0.34 0.67
C GLN A 69 -1.75 0.28 0.63
N THR A 70 -2.33 -0.62 1.42
CA THR A 70 -3.78 -0.75 1.57
C THR A 70 -4.22 -0.12 2.89
N VAL A 71 -5.47 0.35 2.93
CA VAL A 71 -6.13 0.88 4.13
C VAL A 71 -7.54 0.31 4.18
N GLN A 72 -7.95 -0.12 5.37
CA GLN A 72 -9.26 -0.72 5.59
C GLN A 72 -9.77 -0.43 7.00
N TRP A 73 -11.08 -0.58 7.17
CA TRP A 73 -11.71 -0.55 8.49
C TRP A 73 -11.38 -1.81 9.29
N ALA A 74 -11.52 -1.75 10.62
CA ALA A 74 -11.29 -2.88 11.51
C ALA A 74 -12.24 -4.08 11.25
N CYS A 75 -13.37 -3.86 10.57
CA CYS A 75 -14.26 -4.92 10.10
C CYS A 75 -13.74 -5.65 8.84
N GLY A 76 -12.62 -5.19 8.26
CA GLY A 76 -12.01 -5.75 7.05
C GLY A 76 -12.50 -5.13 5.75
N ILE A 77 -13.38 -4.11 5.80
CA ILE A 77 -13.85 -3.42 4.58
C ILE A 77 -12.73 -2.49 4.07
N PRO A 78 -12.25 -2.69 2.83
CA PRO A 78 -11.21 -1.84 2.26
C PRO A 78 -11.76 -0.44 1.96
N ILE A 79 -10.97 0.60 2.26
CA ILE A 79 -11.39 2.00 2.10
C ILE A 79 -10.54 2.78 1.11
N GLY A 80 -9.29 2.36 0.91
CA GLY A 80 -8.38 3.09 0.05
C GLY A 80 -7.03 2.41 -0.07
N TRP A 81 -6.26 2.88 -1.02
CA TRP A 81 -4.94 2.36 -1.30
C TRP A 81 -4.06 3.42 -1.96
N GLY A 82 -2.76 3.15 -2.01
CA GLY A 82 -1.83 3.94 -2.80
C GLY A 82 -0.56 3.18 -3.13
N LYS A 83 0.18 3.69 -4.11
CA LYS A 83 1.43 3.09 -4.58
C LYS A 83 2.61 3.67 -3.81
N CYS A 84 3.38 2.81 -3.17
CA CYS A 84 4.69 3.16 -2.63
C CYS A 84 5.77 2.84 -3.67
N TYR A 85 6.55 3.85 -4.06
CA TYR A 85 7.66 3.72 -4.99
C TYR A 85 8.98 3.60 -4.24
N ARG A 86 9.82 2.65 -4.67
CA ARG A 86 11.17 2.33 -4.11
C ARG A 86 11.21 1.80 -2.68
N SER A 87 10.35 2.31 -1.79
CA SER A 87 10.22 1.89 -0.39
C SER A 87 8.84 2.26 0.13
N GLU A 88 8.40 1.60 1.19
CA GLU A 88 7.29 2.06 2.02
C GLU A 88 7.79 3.14 2.99
N SER A 89 7.86 4.39 2.52
CA SER A 89 8.36 5.49 3.34
C SER A 89 7.23 6.18 4.12
N PRO A 90 7.48 6.68 5.35
CA PRO A 90 6.50 7.45 6.11
C PRO A 90 5.87 8.62 5.34
N SER A 91 6.64 9.27 4.47
CA SER A 91 6.16 10.36 3.62
C SER A 91 5.13 9.90 2.58
N GLN A 92 5.33 8.72 1.98
CA GLN A 92 4.40 8.17 1.00
C GLN A 92 3.14 7.67 1.70
N VAL A 93 3.28 6.97 2.83
CA VAL A 93 2.15 6.54 3.65
C VAL A 93 1.31 7.73 4.10
N LEU A 94 1.93 8.81 4.60
CA LEU A 94 1.22 10.03 4.97
C LEU A 94 0.50 10.67 3.77
N SER A 95 1.12 10.69 2.59
CA SER A 95 0.49 11.19 1.37
C SER A 95 -0.74 10.37 0.99
N ILE A 96 -0.70 9.06 1.17
CA ILE A 96 -1.81 8.14 0.89
C ILE A 96 -2.95 8.38 1.88
N LEU A 97 -2.63 8.49 3.18
CA LEU A 97 -3.63 8.85 4.19
C LEU A 97 -4.25 10.23 3.91
N ASN A 98 -3.46 11.22 3.53
CA ASN A 98 -3.99 12.53 3.17
C ASN A 98 -4.96 12.47 1.98
N ALA A 99 -4.63 11.69 0.95
CA ALA A 99 -5.48 11.53 -0.23
C ALA A 99 -6.81 10.83 0.09
N ILE A 100 -6.80 9.79 0.93
CA ILE A 100 -8.03 9.05 1.31
C ILE A 100 -9.03 9.96 2.05
N TRP A 101 -8.53 10.89 2.89
CA TRP A 101 -9.37 11.79 3.70
C TRP A 101 -9.29 13.26 3.27
N GLU A 102 -8.93 13.53 2.01
CA GLU A 102 -8.79 14.90 1.50
C GLU A 102 -10.11 15.67 1.61
N ASP A 103 -11.21 15.06 1.14
CA ASP A 103 -12.55 15.67 1.19
C ASP A 103 -13.31 15.38 2.50
N PHE A 104 -12.80 14.48 3.34
CA PHE A 104 -13.51 13.93 4.51
C PHE A 104 -12.73 14.12 5.82
N HIS A 105 -12.15 15.29 6.03
CA HIS A 105 -11.33 15.58 7.22
C HIS A 105 -12.05 15.32 8.56
N GLY A 106 -13.36 15.55 8.63
CA GLY A 106 -14.18 15.29 9.82
C GLY A 106 -14.46 13.81 10.08
N SER A 107 -14.17 12.94 9.11
CA SER A 107 -14.38 11.50 9.16
C SER A 107 -13.06 10.72 9.29
N ARG A 108 -11.98 11.40 9.68
CA ARG A 108 -10.73 10.73 10.02
C ARG A 108 -10.97 9.76 11.17
N PRO A 109 -10.33 8.58 11.13
CA PRO A 109 -10.46 7.60 12.21
C PRO A 109 -9.83 8.13 13.50
N GLY A 110 -10.46 7.82 14.64
CA GLY A 110 -9.86 8.08 15.95
C GLY A 110 -8.58 7.28 16.19
N PHE A 111 -8.45 6.12 15.55
CA PHE A 111 -7.30 5.23 15.66
C PHE A 111 -6.89 4.66 14.29
N ILE A 112 -5.58 4.64 14.02
CA ILE A 112 -4.99 3.91 12.88
C ILE A 112 -3.98 2.92 13.44
N ALA A 113 -4.16 1.65 13.11
CA ALA A 113 -3.16 0.61 13.34
C ALA A 113 -2.22 0.51 12.13
N TYR A 114 -0.92 0.62 12.37
CA TYR A 114 0.11 0.52 11.33
C TYR A 114 1.42 0.01 11.96
N ASP A 115 2.05 -0.99 11.36
CA ASP A 115 3.26 -1.64 11.89
C ASP A 115 4.41 -0.64 12.16
N ASN A 116 4.57 0.37 11.29
CA ASN A 116 5.58 1.40 11.37
C ASN A 116 5.03 2.76 11.86
N ALA A 117 3.94 2.73 12.64
CA ALA A 117 3.26 3.92 13.18
C ALA A 117 4.19 4.85 13.97
N CYS A 118 5.21 4.34 14.65
CA CYS A 118 6.12 5.19 15.43
C CYS A 118 6.98 6.10 14.55
N ASN A 119 7.44 5.60 13.39
CA ASN A 119 8.21 6.42 12.44
C ASN A 119 7.29 7.33 11.63
N LEU A 120 6.07 6.89 11.33
CA LEU A 120 5.04 7.74 10.75
C LEU A 120 4.69 8.92 11.66
N LEU A 121 4.42 8.66 12.93
CA LEU A 121 4.13 9.71 13.92
C LEU A 121 5.31 10.66 14.09
N ARG A 122 6.54 10.13 14.19
CA ARG A 122 7.75 10.97 14.22
C ARG A 122 7.84 11.84 12.97
N HIS A 123 7.59 11.28 11.79
CA HIS A 123 7.59 12.02 10.54
C HIS A 123 6.58 13.17 10.57
N ILE A 124 5.30 12.90 10.90
CA ILE A 124 4.24 13.91 11.00
C ILE A 124 4.65 15.04 11.95
N VAL A 125 5.06 14.72 13.18
CA VAL A 125 5.46 15.73 14.19
C VAL A 125 6.64 16.58 13.72
N THR A 126 7.64 15.95 13.08
CA THR A 126 8.82 16.68 12.59
C THR A 126 8.54 17.56 11.39
N GLN A 127 7.59 17.19 10.52
CA GLN A 127 7.19 18.00 9.37
C GLN A 127 6.27 19.15 9.79
N ASN A 128 5.29 18.87 10.65
CA ASN A 128 4.32 19.84 11.11
C ASN A 128 3.76 19.46 12.50
N ALA A 129 4.22 20.13 13.55
CA ALA A 129 3.72 19.91 14.91
C ALA A 129 2.23 20.28 15.09
N GLY A 130 1.68 21.08 14.17
CA GLY A 130 0.26 21.46 14.14
C GLY A 130 -0.60 20.60 13.21
N ASP A 131 -0.08 19.49 12.71
CA ASP A 131 -0.77 18.65 11.73
C ASP A 131 -2.13 18.16 12.27
N PRO A 132 -3.23 18.26 11.48
CA PRO A 132 -4.55 17.80 11.88
C PRO A 132 -4.62 16.34 12.34
N TRP A 133 -3.77 15.46 11.82
CA TRP A 133 -3.70 14.06 12.25
C TRP A 133 -3.36 13.93 13.74
N LEU A 134 -2.49 14.81 14.27
CA LEU A 134 -2.07 14.79 15.67
C LEU A 134 -3.21 15.16 16.64
N LYS A 135 -4.26 15.81 16.14
CA LYS A 135 -5.43 16.19 16.94
C LYS A 135 -6.58 15.19 16.85
N SER A 136 -6.72 14.54 15.69
CA SER A 136 -7.89 13.71 15.37
C SER A 136 -7.63 12.21 15.49
N THR A 137 -6.38 11.77 15.39
CA THR A 137 -6.06 10.35 15.22
C THR A 137 -4.88 9.92 16.09
N LYS A 138 -5.05 8.77 16.76
CA LYS A 138 -3.97 8.07 17.45
C LYS A 138 -3.40 6.98 16.56
N PHE A 139 -2.07 6.94 16.42
CA PHE A 139 -1.37 5.93 15.61
C PHE A 139 -0.82 4.83 16.52
N ILE A 140 -1.40 3.63 16.44
CA ILE A 140 -0.99 2.47 17.21
C ILE A 140 -0.19 1.49 16.35
N VAL A 141 0.79 0.82 16.94
CA VAL A 141 1.54 -0.25 16.28
C VAL A 141 0.82 -1.56 16.51
N ASP A 142 0.67 -2.39 15.47
CA ASP A 142 0.12 -3.73 15.67
C ASP A 142 0.95 -4.50 16.70
N ALA A 143 0.30 -5.29 17.55
CA ALA A 143 0.99 -5.81 18.72
C ALA A 143 2.05 -6.87 18.42
N TRP A 144 1.94 -7.60 17.31
CA TRP A 144 3.00 -8.53 16.92
C TRP A 144 4.28 -7.75 16.59
N HIS A 145 4.13 -6.64 15.87
CA HIS A 145 5.22 -5.71 15.55
C HIS A 145 5.73 -4.96 16.77
N TYR A 146 4.85 -4.62 17.71
CA TYR A 146 5.21 -3.90 18.95
C TYR A 146 6.22 -4.68 19.81
N ILE A 147 6.22 -6.03 19.77
CA ILE A 147 7.19 -6.86 20.50
C ILE A 147 8.63 -6.53 20.08
N GLY A 148 8.84 -6.20 18.80
CA GLY A 148 10.15 -5.84 18.26
C GLY A 148 10.61 -4.42 18.59
N HIS A 149 9.75 -3.60 19.21
CA HIS A 149 10.07 -2.20 19.48
C HIS A 149 10.91 -2.06 20.75
N GLN A 150 11.91 -1.18 20.67
CA GLN A 150 12.79 -0.93 21.79
C GLN A 150 12.00 -0.30 22.96
N ALA A 151 12.03 -0.97 24.12
CA ALA A 151 11.30 -0.55 25.32
C ALA A 151 11.72 0.84 25.87
N SER A 152 12.87 1.37 25.45
CA SER A 152 13.33 2.72 25.80
C SER A 152 12.77 3.81 24.88
N ASN A 153 12.14 3.47 23.76
CA ASN A 153 11.54 4.47 22.87
C ASN A 153 10.24 5.01 23.49
N VAL A 154 10.37 6.12 24.21
CA VAL A 154 9.28 6.80 24.92
C VAL A 154 8.13 7.16 23.98
N LEU A 155 8.43 7.60 22.75
CA LEU A 155 7.40 7.95 21.76
C LEU A 155 6.55 6.73 21.41
N CYS A 156 7.20 5.58 21.19
CA CYS A 156 6.49 4.33 20.93
C CYS A 156 5.62 3.87 22.11
N ARG A 157 6.12 3.97 23.34
CA ARG A 157 5.40 3.52 24.54
C ARG A 157 4.18 4.39 24.85
N ILE A 158 4.31 5.70 24.67
CA ILE A 158 3.25 6.64 25.02
C ILE A 158 2.20 6.68 23.92
N TRP A 159 2.62 6.73 22.66
CA TRP A 159 1.73 7.08 21.56
C TRP A 159 1.32 5.90 20.68
N CYS A 160 2.09 4.81 20.70
CA CYS A 160 1.90 3.70 19.76
C CYS A 160 1.53 2.37 20.43
N ASN A 161 1.26 2.35 21.73
CA ASN A 161 0.88 1.14 22.44
C ASN A 161 -0.53 0.66 22.03
N PRO A 162 -0.68 -0.54 21.44
CA PRO A 162 -1.99 -1.04 20.99
C PRO A 162 -2.90 -1.56 22.09
N ALA A 163 -2.38 -1.80 23.29
CA ALA A 163 -3.13 -2.40 24.40
C ALA A 163 -2.63 -1.87 25.75
N PRO A 164 -2.87 -0.59 26.07
CA PRO A 164 -2.41 -0.04 27.32
C PRO A 164 -3.24 -0.59 28.50
N ALA A 165 -2.66 -1.55 29.22
CA ALA A 165 -3.26 -2.17 30.42
C ALA A 165 -3.48 -1.19 31.59
N ASN A 166 -3.04 0.06 31.47
CA ASN A 166 -3.25 1.12 32.47
C ASN A 166 -4.59 1.86 32.29
N GLY A 167 -5.46 1.40 31.39
CA GLY A 167 -6.78 2.01 31.15
C GLY A 167 -6.75 3.33 30.39
N SER A 168 -5.60 3.75 29.85
CA SER A 168 -5.50 5.01 29.10
C SER A 168 -6.21 5.00 27.74
N GLN A 169 -6.57 3.82 27.22
CA GLN A 169 -7.31 3.65 25.96
C GLN A 169 -8.32 2.49 26.12
N PRO A 170 -9.43 2.72 26.85
CA PRO A 170 -10.42 1.67 27.12
C PRO A 170 -11.09 1.18 25.84
N ASP A 171 -11.23 2.03 24.82
CA ASP A 171 -11.89 1.69 23.55
C ASP A 171 -11.16 0.60 22.74
N LEU A 172 -9.87 0.33 23.04
CA LEU A 172 -9.10 -0.71 22.36
C LEU A 172 -9.23 -2.08 23.02
N LEU A 173 -9.89 -2.17 24.17
CA LEU A 173 -9.91 -3.35 25.02
C LEU A 173 -11.34 -3.68 25.46
N ILE A 174 -11.74 -4.95 25.33
CA ILE A 174 -13.00 -5.48 25.86
C ILE A 174 -12.69 -6.53 26.93
N MET A 175 -13.58 -6.64 27.92
CA MET A 175 -13.49 -7.69 28.94
C MET A 175 -14.20 -8.94 28.42
N GLN A 176 -13.47 -10.05 28.34
CA GLN A 176 -14.01 -11.34 27.93
C GLN A 176 -13.87 -12.33 29.07
N GLU A 177 -14.93 -13.09 29.35
CA GLU A 177 -14.91 -14.17 30.33
C GLU A 177 -14.48 -15.47 29.63
N ASP A 178 -13.50 -16.15 30.21
CA ASP A 178 -13.05 -17.46 29.72
C ASP A 178 -14.02 -18.57 30.15
N ALA A 179 -13.83 -19.79 29.63
CA ALA A 179 -14.65 -20.95 29.96
C ALA A 179 -14.60 -21.34 31.46
N ASN A 180 -13.65 -20.80 32.22
CA ASN A 180 -13.47 -21.04 33.65
C ASN A 180 -14.05 -19.90 34.50
N GLY A 181 -14.72 -18.92 33.90
CA GLY A 181 -15.31 -17.76 34.60
C GLY A 181 -14.32 -16.64 34.92
N ASN A 182 -13.07 -16.70 34.45
CA ASN A 182 -12.10 -15.63 34.68
C ASN A 182 -12.26 -14.54 33.62
N LYS A 183 -12.24 -13.29 34.06
CA LYS A 183 -12.31 -12.14 33.17
C LYS A 183 -10.92 -11.72 32.74
N HIS A 184 -10.68 -11.75 31.43
CA HIS A 184 -9.44 -11.30 30.81
C HIS A 184 -9.73 -10.13 29.88
N THR A 185 -8.76 -9.22 29.79
CA THR A 185 -8.82 -8.12 28.84
C THR A 185 -8.34 -8.60 27.48
N THR A 186 -9.18 -8.50 26.46
CA THR A 186 -8.85 -8.82 25.07
C THR A 186 -8.97 -7.57 24.20
N ARG A 187 -8.45 -7.60 22.97
CA ARG A 187 -8.55 -6.46 22.06
C ARG A 187 -9.96 -6.34 21.51
N ALA A 188 -10.44 -5.10 21.41
CA ALA A 188 -11.75 -4.78 20.87
C ALA A 188 -11.81 -5.00 19.34
N PHE A 189 -10.69 -4.81 18.64
CA PHE A 189 -10.63 -4.77 17.18
C PHE A 189 -9.61 -5.77 16.61
N ASN A 190 -9.95 -6.32 15.44
CA ASN A 190 -9.13 -7.30 14.74
C ASN A 190 -8.15 -6.62 13.77
N THR A 191 -6.89 -6.42 14.20
CA THR A 191 -5.83 -5.85 13.36
C THR A 191 -5.31 -6.83 12.29
N GLU A 192 -5.49 -8.14 12.48
CA GLU A 192 -5.09 -9.19 11.53
C GLU A 192 -5.87 -9.15 10.21
N THR A 193 -7.00 -8.43 10.18
CA THR A 193 -7.73 -8.21 8.94
C THR A 193 -6.81 -7.61 7.86
N ALA A 194 -5.84 -6.78 8.23
CA ALA A 194 -4.95 -6.11 7.27
C ALA A 194 -4.07 -7.14 6.54
N GLU A 195 -3.54 -8.11 7.28
CA GLU A 195 -2.77 -9.21 6.71
C GLU A 195 -3.62 -10.12 5.83
N GLN A 196 -4.90 -10.30 6.14
CA GLN A 196 -5.81 -11.06 5.28
C GLN A 196 -6.03 -10.37 3.93
N LEU A 197 -6.18 -9.05 3.91
CA LEU A 197 -6.30 -8.29 2.66
C LEU A 197 -4.98 -8.34 1.87
N ASN A 198 -3.84 -8.15 2.53
CA ASN A 198 -2.52 -8.23 1.90
C ASN A 198 -2.30 -9.61 1.26
N SER A 199 -2.58 -10.68 2.00
CA SER A 199 -2.46 -12.06 1.51
C SER A 199 -3.39 -12.35 0.33
N TRP A 200 -4.59 -11.77 0.31
CA TRP A 200 -5.49 -11.90 -0.84
C TRP A 200 -4.95 -11.16 -2.07
N MET A 201 -4.40 -9.95 -1.87
CA MET A 201 -3.79 -9.15 -2.95
C MET A 201 -2.52 -9.78 -3.53
N ASP A 202 -1.74 -10.51 -2.72
CA ASP A 202 -0.52 -11.21 -3.16
C ASP A 202 -0.81 -12.19 -4.31
N GLY A 203 -2.02 -12.78 -4.36
CA GLY A 203 -2.46 -13.66 -5.44
C GLY A 203 -2.54 -12.99 -6.82
N PHE A 204 -2.57 -11.64 -6.86
CA PHE A 204 -2.65 -10.84 -8.08
C PHE A 204 -1.35 -10.10 -8.42
N GLU A 205 -0.31 -10.25 -7.59
CA GLU A 205 0.92 -9.47 -7.72
C GLU A 205 1.61 -9.71 -9.09
N ALA A 206 1.59 -10.95 -9.59
CA ALA A 206 2.21 -11.31 -10.85
C ALA A 206 1.58 -10.59 -12.06
N GLN A 207 0.25 -10.46 -12.06
CA GLN A 207 -0.52 -9.77 -13.09
C GLN A 207 -0.30 -8.27 -12.99
N LEU A 208 -0.43 -7.72 -11.77
CA LEU A 208 -0.24 -6.30 -11.48
C LEU A 208 1.14 -5.79 -11.92
N ARG A 209 2.20 -6.57 -11.70
CA ARG A 209 3.58 -6.21 -12.11
C ARG A 209 3.75 -5.95 -13.61
N GLN A 210 2.87 -6.47 -14.46
CA GLN A 210 2.96 -6.36 -15.92
C GLN A 210 2.05 -5.25 -16.49
N MET A 211 1.27 -4.58 -15.64
CA MET A 211 0.30 -3.58 -16.10
C MET A 211 0.93 -2.21 -16.35
N THR A 212 0.29 -1.44 -17.24
CA THR A 212 0.52 0.01 -17.30
C THR A 212 -0.04 0.67 -16.06
N ASP A 213 0.39 1.90 -15.77
CA ASP A 213 -0.03 2.62 -14.57
C ASP A 213 -1.55 2.77 -14.46
N VAL A 214 -2.22 3.10 -15.57
CA VAL A 214 -3.69 3.26 -15.64
C VAL A 214 -4.40 1.92 -15.44
N ASN A 215 -3.93 0.86 -16.10
CA ASN A 215 -4.54 -0.47 -15.96
C ASN A 215 -4.33 -1.04 -14.57
N TYR A 216 -3.16 -0.80 -13.96
CA TYR A 216 -2.88 -1.16 -12.58
C TYR A 216 -3.91 -0.52 -11.65
N ASP A 217 -4.12 0.79 -11.77
CA ASP A 217 -5.01 1.54 -10.89
C ASP A 217 -6.45 1.08 -11.03
N PHE A 218 -6.92 0.92 -12.27
CA PHE A 218 -8.25 0.36 -12.53
C PHE A 218 -8.40 -1.05 -11.94
N TYR A 219 -7.42 -1.92 -12.16
CA TYR A 219 -7.48 -3.31 -11.71
C TYR A 219 -7.48 -3.41 -10.19
N VAL A 220 -6.61 -2.67 -9.49
CA VAL A 220 -6.62 -2.63 -8.02
C VAL A 220 -7.96 -2.10 -7.50
N HIS A 221 -8.54 -1.09 -8.14
CA HIS A 221 -9.85 -0.58 -7.74
C HIS A 221 -10.96 -1.63 -7.86
N VAL A 222 -10.96 -2.41 -8.96
CA VAL A 222 -11.90 -3.54 -9.14
C VAL A 222 -11.67 -4.62 -8.08
N LEU A 223 -10.41 -4.97 -7.79
CA LEU A 223 -10.08 -5.94 -6.74
C LEU A 223 -10.61 -5.49 -5.37
N PHE A 224 -10.49 -4.21 -5.05
CA PHE A 224 -11.03 -3.64 -3.81
C PHE A 224 -12.55 -3.76 -3.72
N MET A 225 -13.27 -3.50 -4.82
CA MET A 225 -14.73 -3.66 -4.86
C MET A 225 -15.14 -5.13 -4.67
N LEU A 226 -14.48 -6.08 -5.35
CA LEU A 226 -14.76 -7.50 -5.20
C LEU A 226 -14.44 -8.03 -3.79
N TYR A 227 -13.33 -7.57 -3.20
CA TYR A 227 -12.98 -7.94 -1.83
C TYR A 227 -13.99 -7.40 -0.84
N LYS A 228 -14.43 -6.14 -1.01
CA LYS A 228 -15.49 -5.53 -0.20
C LYS A 228 -16.76 -6.39 -0.23
N GLU A 229 -17.25 -6.77 -1.40
CA GLU A 229 -18.45 -7.63 -1.53
C GLU A 229 -18.29 -8.96 -0.78
N ALA A 230 -17.12 -9.60 -0.90
CA ALA A 230 -16.81 -10.83 -0.19
C ALA A 230 -16.69 -10.64 1.35
N VAL A 231 -16.26 -9.47 1.81
CA VAL A 231 -16.26 -9.12 3.24
C VAL A 231 -17.69 -8.89 3.73
N GLU A 232 -18.51 -8.14 3.00
CA GLU A 232 -19.92 -7.90 3.33
C GLU A 232 -20.67 -9.22 3.47
N GLU A 233 -20.54 -10.14 2.52
CA GLU A 233 -21.17 -11.47 2.59
C GLU A 233 -20.71 -12.28 3.82
N ARG A 234 -19.44 -12.14 4.24
CA ARG A 234 -18.92 -12.80 5.45
C ARG A 234 -19.48 -12.18 6.73
N ILE A 235 -19.67 -10.85 6.75
CA ILE A 235 -20.28 -10.14 7.88
C ILE A 235 -21.76 -10.55 8.02
N ASP A 236 -22.49 -10.62 6.90
CA ASP A 236 -23.88 -11.06 6.82
C ASP A 236 -24.05 -12.46 7.41
N LYS A 237 -23.23 -13.42 6.94
CA LYS A 237 -23.28 -14.82 7.41
C LYS A 237 -23.00 -14.97 8.90
N LYS A 238 -22.28 -14.03 9.51
CA LYS A 238 -21.95 -14.05 10.94
C LYS A 238 -22.93 -13.24 11.79
N ASN A 239 -23.93 -12.59 11.20
CA ASN A 239 -24.82 -11.63 11.88
C ASN A 239 -24.02 -10.56 12.66
N GLN A 240 -22.90 -10.10 12.09
CA GLN A 240 -22.02 -9.10 12.71
C GLN A 240 -22.35 -7.67 12.24
N HIS A 241 -23.55 -7.46 11.72
CA HIS A 241 -24.00 -6.12 11.35
C HIS A 241 -24.14 -5.22 12.56
N ILE A 242 -23.77 -3.96 12.34
CA ILE A 242 -24.13 -2.89 13.27
C ILE A 242 -25.66 -2.71 13.13
N PRO A 243 -26.44 -2.91 14.20
CA PRO A 243 -27.89 -2.80 14.10
C PRO A 243 -28.30 -1.34 13.78
N GLU A 244 -29.41 -1.17 13.06
CA GLU A 244 -29.83 0.14 12.52
C GLU A 244 -30.05 1.21 13.60
N ASP A 245 -30.37 0.79 14.83
CA ASP A 245 -30.56 1.65 16.00
C ASP A 245 -29.25 2.18 16.60
N PHE A 246 -28.09 1.63 16.21
CA PHE A 246 -26.78 2.14 16.62
C PHE A 246 -26.59 3.60 16.17
N TRP A 247 -26.98 3.91 14.93
CA TRP A 247 -26.81 5.25 14.36
C TRP A 247 -27.81 6.28 14.91
N VAL A 248 -28.88 5.83 15.57
CA VAL A 248 -29.91 6.71 16.16
C VAL A 248 -29.42 7.33 17.47
N ASN A 249 -28.42 6.73 18.11
CA ASN A 249 -27.89 7.13 19.43
C ASN A 249 -26.51 7.81 19.37
N MET A 250 -26.02 8.14 18.17
CA MET A 250 -24.70 8.75 17.93
C MET A 250 -24.83 10.22 17.55
#